data_AF-A0A319DH66-F1
#
_entry.id   AF-A0A319DH66-F1
#
_cell.length_a   1.000
_cell.length_b   1.000
_cell.length_c   1.000
_cell.angle_alpha   90.00
_cell.angle_beta   90.00
_cell.angle_gamma   90.00
#
_symmetry.space_group_name_H-M   'P 1'
#
loop_
_entity.id
_entity.type
_entity.pdbx_description
1 polymer ?
#
loop_
_entity_poly.entity_id
_entity_poly.type
_entity_poly.pdbx_seq_one_letter_code
_entity_poly.pdbx_strand_id
1 'polypeptide(L)'
;MSPAKELGVRPIRYAFDAVSAGRQPQKHSTFQFLANARISPLPEFENCNVVDPREDRIPWPCAFPASLQCKYWGVGEEAAYELLQEILRAKTSDEQGLLPEKLQFGTAAASRNLVELVDSVVTRSINIFPAANESRARIMAKLGLLSFMHDGVYSSTAVSDSLFQ
;
A
#
# COMPACT_ATOMS: atom_id res chain seq x y z
N MET A 1 6.94 -12.42 -21.22
CA MET A 1 6.02 -12.07 -20.12
C MET A 1 6.86 -11.62 -18.93
N SER A 2 6.42 -10.64 -18.13
CA SER A 2 7.18 -10.22 -16.92
C SER A 2 7.07 -11.33 -15.86
N PRO A 3 8.17 -11.66 -15.13
CA PRO A 3 8.18 -12.68 -14.08
C PRO A 3 7.10 -12.44 -12.99
N ALA A 4 6.77 -11.17 -12.73
CA ALA A 4 5.77 -10.81 -11.71
C ALA A 4 4.36 -11.35 -12.02
N LYS A 5 4.02 -11.57 -13.30
CA LYS A 5 2.68 -11.99 -13.71
C LYS A 5 2.40 -13.48 -13.41
N GLU A 6 3.44 -14.29 -13.23
CA GLU A 6 3.33 -15.72 -12.93
C GLU A 6 3.20 -16.00 -11.42
N LEU A 7 3.61 -15.06 -10.57
CA LEU A 7 3.66 -15.19 -9.10
C LEU A 7 2.40 -14.67 -8.38
N GLY A 8 1.37 -14.23 -9.11
CA GLY A 8 0.19 -13.60 -8.50
C GLY A 8 0.53 -12.28 -7.78
N VAL A 9 1.63 -11.63 -8.15
CA VAL A 9 2.06 -10.33 -7.61
C VAL A 9 1.04 -9.26 -8.01
N ARG A 10 0.76 -8.32 -7.11
CA ARG A 10 -0.09 -7.17 -7.40
C ARG A 10 0.52 -6.38 -8.57
N PRO A 11 -0.26 -6.07 -9.62
CA PRO A 11 0.27 -5.38 -10.80
C PRO A 11 0.92 -4.04 -10.46
N ILE A 12 2.14 -3.83 -10.97
CA ILE A 12 2.89 -2.58 -10.81
C ILE A 12 2.51 -1.66 -11.98
N ARG A 13 1.93 -0.50 -11.66
CA ARG A 13 1.40 0.46 -12.67
C ARG A 13 2.31 1.66 -12.92
N TYR A 14 3.19 1.97 -11.95
CA TYR A 14 4.02 3.16 -11.96
C TYR A 14 5.44 2.80 -11.49
N ALA A 15 6.43 3.50 -12.05
CA ALA A 15 7.82 3.44 -11.63
C ALA A 15 8.35 4.87 -11.55
N PHE A 16 8.80 5.27 -10.37
CA PHE A 16 9.29 6.62 -10.10
C PHE A 16 10.77 6.58 -9.70
N ASP A 17 11.62 7.33 -10.41
CA ASP A 17 13.03 7.50 -10.05
C ASP A 17 13.20 8.85 -9.34
N ALA A 18 13.21 8.80 -8.00
CA ALA A 18 13.37 10.00 -7.17
C ALA A 18 14.79 10.57 -7.19
N VAL A 19 15.80 9.79 -7.57
CA VAL A 19 17.22 10.12 -7.35
C VAL A 19 17.92 10.53 -8.65
N SER A 20 17.25 10.43 -9.81
CA SER A 20 17.74 10.90 -11.11
C SER A 20 19.20 10.53 -11.33
N ALA A 21 19.49 9.22 -11.46
CA ALA A 21 20.78 8.64 -11.84
C ALA A 21 22.02 9.07 -11.02
N GLY A 22 22.67 8.10 -10.37
CA GLY A 22 24.11 8.27 -10.13
C GLY A 22 24.77 7.21 -9.27
N ARG A 23 24.14 6.83 -8.15
CA ARG A 23 24.80 5.92 -7.21
C ARG A 23 24.10 4.57 -7.18
N GLN A 24 24.71 3.61 -7.86
CA GLN A 24 24.37 2.22 -7.64
C GLN A 24 24.62 1.89 -6.17
N PRO A 25 23.62 1.34 -5.46
CA PRO A 25 23.79 0.96 -4.07
C PRO A 25 24.90 -0.09 -3.97
N GLN A 26 25.79 0.08 -2.99
CA GLN A 26 26.88 -0.87 -2.78
C GLN A 26 26.30 -2.24 -2.40
N LYS A 27 26.77 -3.28 -3.08
CA LYS A 27 26.41 -4.66 -2.73
C LYS A 27 26.88 -4.94 -1.30
N HIS A 28 26.00 -5.52 -0.49
CA HIS A 28 26.30 -5.90 0.88
C HIS A 28 25.83 -7.33 1.16
N SER A 29 26.62 -8.10 1.90
CA SER A 29 26.32 -9.52 2.22
C SER A 29 25.24 -9.68 3.30
N THR A 30 24.88 -8.61 4.02
CA THR A 30 23.86 -8.64 5.09
C THR A 30 22.52 -9.23 4.63
N PHE A 31 22.13 -8.98 3.38
CA PHE A 31 20.82 -9.38 2.87
C PHE A 31 20.89 -10.64 2.00
N GLN A 32 21.90 -11.48 2.20
CA GLN A 32 22.06 -12.72 1.42
C GLN A 32 20.85 -13.65 1.58
N PHE A 33 20.18 -13.66 2.73
CA PHE A 33 18.94 -14.43 2.92
C PHE A 33 17.86 -14.04 1.90
N LEU A 34 17.74 -12.75 1.57
CA LEU A 34 16.77 -12.23 0.61
C LEU A 34 17.18 -12.52 -0.84
N ALA A 35 18.49 -12.58 -1.11
CA ALA A 35 19.00 -13.07 -2.39
C ALA A 35 18.70 -14.56 -2.57
N ASN A 36 18.92 -15.36 -1.54
CA ASN A 36 18.69 -16.81 -1.54
C ASN A 36 17.21 -17.15 -1.71
N ALA A 37 16.32 -16.35 -1.11
CA ALA A 37 14.87 -16.48 -1.23
C ALA A 37 14.34 -16.41 -2.67
N ARG A 38 15.11 -15.82 -3.60
CA ARG A 38 14.77 -15.80 -5.02
C ARG A 38 15.07 -17.12 -5.73
N ILE A 39 16.02 -17.89 -5.21
CA ILE A 39 16.50 -19.14 -5.80
C ILE A 39 15.72 -20.33 -5.24
N SER A 40 15.51 -20.33 -3.93
CA SER A 40 14.76 -21.36 -3.22
C SER A 40 13.75 -20.71 -2.28
N PRO A 41 12.50 -21.19 -2.26
CA PRO A 41 11.54 -20.77 -1.24
C PRO A 41 12.12 -20.97 0.16
N LEU A 42 11.99 -19.94 1.00
CA LEU A 42 12.32 -20.01 2.42
C LEU A 42 11.01 -20.10 3.23
N PRO A 43 10.93 -20.94 4.28
CA PRO A 43 9.73 -21.06 5.10
C PRO A 43 9.23 -19.73 5.64
N GLU A 44 10.14 -18.83 6.02
CA GLU A 44 9.84 -17.49 6.55
C GLU A 44 9.13 -16.59 5.53
N PHE A 45 9.20 -16.94 4.24
CA PHE A 45 8.61 -16.19 3.13
C PHE A 45 7.47 -16.95 2.45
N GLU A 46 6.89 -17.96 3.10
CA GLU A 46 5.75 -18.72 2.57
C GLU A 46 4.55 -17.83 2.17
N ASN A 47 4.39 -16.68 2.82
CA ASN A 47 3.31 -15.72 2.59
C ASN A 47 3.72 -14.55 1.67
N CYS A 48 4.96 -14.57 1.17
CA CYS A 48 5.54 -13.51 0.36
C CYS A 48 5.73 -13.95 -1.08
N ASN A 49 5.52 -13.03 -2.00
CA ASN A 49 6.14 -13.04 -3.30
C ASN A 49 7.50 -12.34 -3.18
N VAL A 50 8.57 -13.03 -3.58
CA VAL A 50 9.91 -12.46 -3.66
C VAL A 50 10.10 -11.92 -5.07
N VAL A 51 10.32 -10.62 -5.20
CA VAL A 51 10.44 -9.94 -6.50
C VAL A 51 11.78 -9.23 -6.58
N ASP A 52 12.42 -9.22 -7.76
CA ASP A 52 13.54 -8.32 -8.03
C ASP A 52 13.02 -7.14 -8.86
N PRO A 53 12.82 -5.95 -8.26
CA PRO A 53 12.28 -4.81 -8.98
C PRO A 53 13.11 -4.42 -10.22
N ARG A 54 14.41 -4.75 -10.23
CA ARG A 54 15.30 -4.44 -11.36
C ARG A 54 15.01 -5.32 -12.58
N GLU A 55 14.51 -6.54 -12.40
CA GLU A 55 14.11 -7.41 -13.52
C GLU A 55 12.93 -6.81 -14.30
N ASP A 56 12.06 -6.07 -13.59
CA ASP A 56 10.94 -5.32 -14.16
C ASP A 56 11.28 -3.87 -14.53
N ARG A 57 12.58 -3.52 -14.54
CA ARG A 57 13.11 -2.17 -14.85
C ARG A 57 12.58 -1.07 -13.91
N ILE A 58 12.22 -1.44 -12.68
CA ILE A 58 11.80 -0.49 -11.66
C ILE A 58 13.05 0.11 -11.01
N PRO A 59 13.14 1.45 -10.87
CA PRO A 59 14.21 2.10 -10.13
C PRO A 59 14.29 1.54 -8.70
N TRP A 60 15.47 1.03 -8.31
CA TRP A 60 15.67 0.38 -7.03
C TRP A 60 16.91 0.94 -6.30
N PRO A 61 16.82 2.17 -5.76
CA PRO A 61 17.95 2.88 -5.18
C PRO A 61 18.31 2.39 -3.77
N CYS A 62 18.38 1.07 -3.54
CA CYS A 62 18.74 0.47 -2.26
C CYS A 62 19.57 -0.81 -2.42
N ALA A 63 20.31 -1.19 -1.38
CA ALA A 63 21.20 -2.35 -1.41
C ALA A 63 20.47 -3.70 -1.32
N PHE A 64 19.14 -3.71 -1.16
CA PHE A 64 18.37 -4.94 -1.05
C PHE A 64 18.37 -5.71 -2.38
N PRO A 65 18.71 -7.01 -2.37
CA PRO A 65 18.80 -7.81 -3.58
C PRO A 65 17.42 -8.26 -4.13
N ALA A 66 16.36 -8.05 -3.37
CA ALA A 66 14.97 -8.29 -3.76
C ALA A 66 14.04 -7.40 -2.92
N SER A 67 12.76 -7.43 -3.21
CA SER A 67 11.66 -6.94 -2.36
C SER A 67 10.74 -8.12 -2.04
N LEU A 68 9.98 -7.98 -0.95
CA LEU A 68 8.92 -8.91 -0.59
C LEU A 68 7.57 -8.20 -0.76
N GLN A 69 6.55 -8.95 -1.15
CA GLN A 69 5.17 -8.48 -1.21
C GLN A 69 4.25 -9.56 -0.67
N CYS A 70 3.28 -9.21 0.18
CA CYS A 70 2.27 -10.17 0.65
C CYS A 70 1.46 -10.73 -0.53
N LYS A 71 1.34 -12.07 -0.62
CA LYS A 71 0.57 -12.73 -1.68
C LYS A 71 -0.95 -12.58 -1.53
N TYR A 72 -1.43 -12.24 -0.34
CA TYR A 72 -2.87 -12.09 -0.02
C TYR A 72 -3.41 -10.68 -0.31
N TRP A 73 -2.84 -9.97 -1.29
CA TRP A 73 -3.22 -8.59 -1.58
C TRP A 73 -4.70 -8.44 -1.96
N GLY A 74 -5.27 -9.42 -2.69
CA GLY A 74 -6.69 -9.39 -3.07
C GLY A 74 -7.63 -9.47 -1.87
N VAL A 75 -7.26 -10.28 -0.86
CA VAL A 75 -8.02 -10.40 0.38
C VAL A 75 -7.92 -9.12 1.22
N GLY A 76 -6.75 -8.46 1.21
CA GLY A 76 -6.58 -7.13 1.81
C GLY A 76 -7.44 -6.06 1.11
N GLU A 77 -7.52 -6.10 -0.23
CA GLU A 77 -8.32 -5.18 -1.04
C GLU A 77 -9.82 -5.33 -0.76
N GLU A 78 -10.32 -6.56 -0.76
CA GLU A 78 -11.71 -6.86 -0.36
C GLU A 78 -12.00 -6.34 1.05
N ALA A 79 -11.15 -6.64 2.03
CA ALA A 79 -11.33 -6.21 3.41
C ALA A 79 -11.33 -4.67 3.57
N ALA A 80 -10.52 -3.96 2.80
CA ALA A 80 -10.51 -2.49 2.81
C ALA A 80 -11.81 -1.94 2.21
N TYR A 81 -12.31 -2.50 1.11
CA TYR A 81 -13.59 -2.10 0.53
C TYR A 81 -14.77 -2.40 1.46
N GLU A 82 -14.81 -3.58 2.09
CA GLU A 82 -15.83 -3.94 3.09
C GLU A 82 -15.93 -2.87 4.18
N LEU A 83 -14.79 -2.55 4.83
CA LEU A 83 -14.75 -1.57 5.91
C LEU A 83 -15.11 -0.16 5.41
N LEU A 84 -14.64 0.23 4.23
CA LEU A 84 -15.00 1.52 3.64
C LEU A 84 -16.51 1.62 3.47
N GLN A 85 -17.16 0.60 2.90
CA GLN A 85 -18.61 0.58 2.74
C GLN A 85 -19.35 0.62 4.08
N GLU A 86 -18.85 -0.05 5.11
CA GLU A 86 -19.38 0.05 6.47
C GLU A 86 -19.32 1.48 7.00
N ILE A 87 -18.16 2.14 6.91
CA ILE A 87 -17.97 3.54 7.35
C ILE A 87 -18.91 4.49 6.58
N LEU A 88 -19.03 4.30 5.27
CA LEU A 88 -19.89 5.11 4.41
C LEU A 88 -21.38 4.96 4.75
N ARG A 89 -21.83 3.74 5.07
CA ARG A 89 -23.21 3.49 5.52
C ARG A 89 -23.46 4.04 6.92
N ALA A 90 -22.51 3.86 7.82
CA ALA A 90 -22.56 4.36 9.19
C ALA A 90 -22.80 5.89 9.22
N LYS A 91 -22.14 6.64 8.32
CA LYS A 91 -22.31 8.09 8.15
C LYS A 91 -23.72 8.54 7.70
N THR A 92 -24.60 7.64 7.24
CA THR A 92 -26.01 8.01 7.00
C THR A 92 -26.81 8.18 8.30
N SER A 93 -26.23 7.83 9.45
CA SER A 93 -26.73 8.20 10.77
C SER A 93 -26.12 9.54 11.22
N ASP A 94 -26.94 10.44 11.74
CA ASP A 94 -26.55 11.81 12.12
C ASP A 94 -25.53 11.89 13.29
N GLU A 95 -25.10 10.76 13.84
CA GLU A 95 -24.31 10.67 15.08
C GLU A 95 -22.79 10.44 14.88
N GLN A 96 -22.32 10.14 13.66
CA GLN A 96 -20.98 9.52 13.47
C GLN A 96 -19.89 10.40 12.85
N GLY A 97 -19.99 11.72 13.02
CA GLY A 97 -18.94 12.67 12.60
C GLY A 97 -18.83 12.82 11.07
N LEU A 98 -17.84 13.60 10.63
CA LEU A 98 -17.67 13.95 9.22
C LEU A 98 -16.60 13.09 8.56
N LEU A 99 -16.89 12.64 7.33
CA LEU A 99 -15.85 12.10 6.45
C LEU A 99 -14.85 13.20 6.08
N PRO A 100 -13.58 12.83 5.84
CA PRO A 100 -12.63 13.74 5.22
C PRO A 100 -13.22 14.37 3.95
N GLU A 101 -12.97 15.67 3.72
CA GLU A 101 -13.60 16.46 2.65
C GLU A 101 -13.52 15.78 1.28
N LYS A 102 -12.34 15.23 0.96
CA LYS A 102 -12.07 14.52 -0.31
C LYS A 102 -12.92 13.26 -0.51
N LEU A 103 -13.54 12.74 0.56
CA LEU A 103 -14.37 11.53 0.57
C LEU A 103 -15.86 11.84 0.74
N GLN A 104 -16.24 13.13 0.80
CA GLN A 104 -17.64 13.52 0.88
C GLN A 104 -18.34 13.28 -0.47
N PHE A 105 -19.54 12.70 -0.42
CA PHE A 105 -20.31 12.26 -1.58
C PHE A 105 -20.78 13.39 -2.51
N GLY A 106 -21.16 13.01 -3.73
CA GLY A 106 -21.90 13.87 -4.66
C GLY A 106 -21.17 14.18 -5.96
N THR A 107 -19.94 13.68 -6.14
CA THR A 107 -19.13 13.97 -7.34
C THR A 107 -18.36 12.73 -7.81
N ALA A 108 -18.04 12.68 -9.11
CA ALA A 108 -17.13 11.67 -9.67
C ALA A 108 -15.72 11.73 -9.05
N ALA A 109 -15.31 12.91 -8.57
CA ALA A 109 -14.05 13.10 -7.86
C ALA A 109 -14.03 12.33 -6.53
N ALA A 110 -15.13 12.32 -5.77
CA ALA A 110 -15.23 11.56 -4.54
C ALA A 110 -15.09 10.04 -4.79
N SER A 111 -15.74 9.51 -5.82
CA SER A 111 -15.60 8.09 -6.20
C SER A 111 -14.17 7.74 -6.59
N ARG A 112 -13.49 8.62 -7.34
CA ARG A 112 -12.07 8.44 -7.70
C ARG A 112 -11.17 8.45 -6.47
N ASN A 113 -11.36 9.40 -5.55
CA ASN A 113 -10.57 9.50 -4.32
C ASN A 113 -10.72 8.25 -3.45
N LEU A 114 -11.91 7.64 -3.39
CA LEU A 114 -12.13 6.39 -2.65
C LEU A 114 -11.35 5.21 -3.26
N VAL A 115 -11.33 5.11 -4.60
CA VAL A 115 -10.55 4.07 -5.30
C VAL A 115 -9.05 4.28 -5.07
N GLU A 116 -8.57 5.52 -5.18
CA GLU A 116 -7.16 5.86 -4.93
C GLU A 116 -6.75 5.61 -3.47
N LEU A 117 -7.64 5.88 -2.52
CA LEU A 117 -7.44 5.59 -1.09
C LEU A 117 -7.25 4.08 -0.87
N VAL A 118 -8.16 3.25 -1.38
CA VAL A 118 -8.05 1.79 -1.23
C VAL A 118 -6.79 1.26 -1.93
N ASP A 119 -6.50 1.70 -3.16
CA ASP A 119 -5.30 1.30 -3.91
C ASP A 119 -4.02 1.62 -3.10
N SER A 120 -3.95 2.81 -2.53
CA SER A 120 -2.81 3.28 -1.72
C SER A 120 -2.66 2.47 -0.44
N VAL A 121 -3.75 2.25 0.29
CA VAL A 121 -3.78 1.49 1.54
C VAL A 121 -3.31 0.05 1.31
N VAL A 122 -3.90 -0.62 0.33
CA VAL A 122 -3.57 -2.02 0.02
C VAL A 122 -2.11 -2.11 -0.40
N THR A 123 -1.66 -1.25 -1.33
CA THR A 123 -0.27 -1.22 -1.79
C THR A 123 0.70 -1.01 -0.63
N ARG A 124 0.40 -0.09 0.27
CA ARG A 124 1.23 0.16 1.45
C ARG A 124 1.28 -1.07 2.35
N SER A 125 0.12 -1.63 2.72
CA SER A 125 0.04 -2.73 3.67
C SER A 125 0.78 -3.98 3.20
N ILE A 126 0.66 -4.35 1.91
CA ILE A 126 1.29 -5.57 1.38
C ILE A 126 2.82 -5.46 1.23
N ASN A 127 3.37 -4.24 1.11
CA ASN A 127 4.81 -4.03 0.98
C ASN A 127 5.48 -3.72 2.33
N ILE A 128 4.75 -3.14 3.32
CA ILE A 128 5.28 -2.93 4.68
C ILE A 128 5.18 -4.21 5.52
N PHE A 129 4.11 -5.00 5.34
CA PHE A 129 3.88 -6.24 6.08
C PHE A 129 3.86 -7.46 5.13
N PRO A 130 4.95 -7.74 4.41
CA PRO A 130 4.94 -8.73 3.34
C PRO A 130 4.72 -10.17 3.85
N ALA A 131 5.15 -10.48 5.07
CA ALA A 131 4.98 -11.81 5.68
C ALA A 131 3.62 -12.01 6.35
N ALA A 132 2.67 -11.08 6.20
CA ALA A 132 1.33 -11.24 6.72
C ALA A 132 0.66 -12.47 6.09
N ASN A 133 0.13 -13.36 6.94
CA ASN A 133 -0.82 -14.37 6.49
C ASN A 133 -2.16 -13.72 6.13
N GLU A 134 -3.08 -14.50 5.59
CA GLU A 134 -4.36 -14.01 5.08
C GLU A 134 -5.14 -13.16 6.09
N SER A 135 -5.37 -13.67 7.31
CA SER A 135 -6.10 -12.94 8.36
C SER A 135 -5.41 -11.64 8.74
N ARG A 136 -4.06 -11.65 8.84
CA ARG A 136 -3.28 -10.46 9.13
C ARG A 136 -3.33 -9.45 7.97
N ALA A 137 -3.33 -9.90 6.72
CA ALA A 137 -3.46 -9.03 5.56
C ALA A 137 -4.78 -8.25 5.58
N ARG A 138 -5.91 -8.91 5.93
CA ARG A 138 -7.21 -8.24 6.15
C ARG A 138 -7.11 -7.14 7.20
N ILE A 139 -6.54 -7.46 8.36
CA ILE A 139 -6.39 -6.53 9.48
C ILE A 139 -5.50 -5.34 9.09
N MET A 140 -4.37 -5.59 8.43
CA MET A 140 -3.43 -4.54 8.03
C MET A 140 -4.00 -3.60 6.97
N ALA A 141 -4.84 -4.10 6.06
CA ALA A 141 -5.54 -3.26 5.09
C ALA A 141 -6.60 -2.39 5.78
N LYS A 142 -7.42 -2.96 6.66
CA LYS A 142 -8.40 -2.21 7.47
C LYS A 142 -7.76 -1.14 8.35
N LEU A 143 -6.66 -1.50 9.05
CA LEU A 143 -5.88 -0.57 9.86
C LEU A 143 -5.28 0.56 9.01
N GLY A 144 -4.74 0.23 7.83
CA GLY A 144 -4.20 1.22 6.90
C GLY A 144 -5.27 2.21 6.46
N LEU A 145 -6.48 1.73 6.14
CA LEU A 145 -7.62 2.58 5.76
C LEU A 145 -7.95 3.59 6.86
N LEU A 146 -8.15 3.10 8.10
CA LEU A 146 -8.42 3.96 9.25
C LEU A 146 -7.29 4.97 9.47
N SER A 147 -6.04 4.52 9.41
CA SER A 147 -4.87 5.39 9.57
C SER A 147 -4.84 6.50 8.54
N PHE A 148 -5.10 6.21 7.26
CA PHE A 148 -5.14 7.22 6.21
C PHE A 148 -6.32 8.18 6.36
N MET A 149 -7.48 7.71 6.82
CA MET A 149 -8.64 8.58 7.05
C MET A 149 -8.45 9.52 8.26
N HIS A 150 -7.68 9.08 9.26
CA HIS A 150 -7.34 9.88 10.43
C HIS A 150 -6.13 10.81 10.22
N ASP A 151 -5.22 10.44 9.31
CA ASP A 151 -4.07 11.27 8.97
C ASP A 151 -4.51 12.51 8.17
N GLY A 152 -3.92 13.67 8.50
CA GLY A 152 -4.26 15.00 8.00
C GLY A 152 -4.28 15.17 6.47
N VAL A 153 -3.81 14.16 5.73
CA VAL A 153 -3.65 14.16 4.27
C VAL A 153 -5.00 14.20 3.53
N TYR A 154 -6.05 13.61 4.13
CA TYR A 154 -7.41 13.67 3.59
C TYR A 154 -8.28 14.76 4.26
N SER A 155 -7.83 15.33 5.37
CA SER A 155 -8.45 16.46 6.06
C SER A 155 -7.63 17.74 5.82
N SER A 156 -7.90 18.46 4.72
CA SER A 156 -7.33 19.80 4.59
C SER A 156 -7.97 20.75 5.61
N THR A 157 -7.15 21.19 6.56
CA THR A 157 -7.21 22.40 7.39
C THR A 157 -8.49 23.26 7.31
N ALA A 158 -9.38 23.06 8.28
CA ALA A 158 -10.26 24.10 8.80
C ALA A 158 -9.87 24.42 10.25
N VAL A 159 -8.64 24.90 10.46
CA VAL A 159 -8.31 25.65 11.68
C VAL A 159 -8.04 27.08 11.23
N SER A 160 -9.15 27.80 11.11
CA SER A 160 -9.34 29.25 11.20
C SER A 160 -8.11 30.16 11.05
N ASP A 161 -8.04 30.86 9.92
CA ASP A 161 -7.41 32.18 9.78
C ASP A 161 -8.18 33.26 10.57
N SER A 162 -8.32 33.09 11.89
CA SER A 162 -8.96 34.09 12.76
C SER A 162 -8.13 34.46 13.99
N LEU A 163 -6.80 34.30 13.93
CA LEU A 163 -5.91 34.61 15.06
C LEU A 163 -4.90 35.73 14.80
N PHE A 164 -5.06 36.49 13.71
CA PHE A 164 -4.35 37.76 13.53
C PHE A 164 -5.32 38.83 13.00
N GLN A 165 -6.09 39.41 13.92
CA GLN A 165 -6.55 40.80 13.85
C GLN A 165 -5.74 41.60 14.85
#